data_AF-A0A0R3FA75-F1
#
_entry.id   AF-A0A0R3FA75-F1
#
_cell.length_a   1.000
_cell.length_b   1.000
_cell.length_c   1.000
_cell.angle_alpha   90.00
_cell.angle_beta   90.00
_cell.angle_gamma   90.00
#
_symmetry.space_group_name_H-M   'P 1'
#
loop_
_entity.id
_entity.type
_entity.pdbx_description
1 polymer ?
#
loop_
_entity_poly.entity_id
_entity_poly.type
_entity_poly.pdbx_seq_one_letter_code
_entity_poly.pdbx_strand_id
1 'polypeptide(L)'
;MLNPIIGVALTGLSELADTMAVAGAEILQAVIDAQHHEPQQVAASALLSGTATVMAAYRRHIHAIGTHMGTAATALTSAWTPYGASGDWNVPEDLRAPQLPELTIAITAAAPRPLAGGEILDPAYLEDVLVRVRHVSNTFATPSIEAFTTFVRSELLVGELTEAFDTIMVEHAAAMAITSTTMQQHLTHLADTIQTAHRQYRDTNLWTPITTTADTGAAAS
;
A
#
# COMPACT_ATOMS: atom_id res chain seq x y z
N MET A 1 10.31 -35.70 11.28
CA MET A 1 9.86 -35.32 9.93
C MET A 1 8.85 -34.20 10.09
N LEU A 2 9.03 -33.07 9.40
CA LEU A 2 8.05 -31.97 9.41
C LEU A 2 6.68 -32.50 8.96
N ASN A 3 5.61 -32.18 9.68
CA ASN A 3 4.25 -32.46 9.20
C ASN A 3 4.09 -31.76 7.83
N PRO A 4 3.73 -32.47 6.75
CA PRO A 4 3.61 -31.90 5.41
C PRO A 4 2.70 -30.66 5.36
N ILE A 5 1.66 -30.62 6.19
CA ILE A 5 0.71 -29.50 6.27
C ILE A 5 1.40 -28.23 6.80
N ILE A 6 2.30 -28.36 7.77
CA ILE A 6 3.06 -27.24 8.33
C ILE A 6 4.07 -26.70 7.31
N GLY A 7 4.67 -27.59 6.51
CA GLY A 7 5.52 -27.19 5.40
C GLY A 7 4.76 -26.35 4.36
N VAL A 8 3.54 -26.76 3.99
CA VAL A 8 2.68 -25.99 3.08
C VAL A 8 2.31 -24.63 3.65
N ALA A 9 1.99 -24.55 4.94
CA ALA A 9 1.66 -23.29 5.61
C ALA A 9 2.84 -22.31 5.64
N LEU A 10 4.06 -22.78 5.94
CA LEU A 10 5.27 -21.95 5.95
C LEU A 10 5.66 -21.47 4.55
N THR A 11 5.50 -22.31 3.53
CA THR A 11 5.69 -21.92 2.12
C THR A 11 4.69 -20.84 1.72
N GLY A 12 3.40 -21.04 1.99
CA GLY A 12 2.38 -20.04 1.67
C GLY A 12 2.58 -18.71 2.39
N LEU A 13 3.09 -18.75 3.64
CA LEU A 13 3.42 -17.54 4.40
C LEU A 13 4.56 -16.75 3.74
N SER A 14 5.54 -17.47 3.19
CA SER A 14 6.68 -16.88 2.48
C SER A 14 6.24 -16.28 1.13
N GLU A 15 5.38 -16.98 0.38
CA GLU A 15 4.80 -16.47 -0.87
C GLU A 15 3.93 -15.23 -0.65
N LEU A 16 3.18 -15.18 0.46
CA LEU A 16 2.42 -14.01 0.85
C LEU A 16 3.33 -12.82 1.21
N ALA A 17 4.42 -13.08 1.95
CA ALA A 17 5.41 -12.06 2.29
C ALA A 17 6.04 -11.44 1.03
N ASP A 18 6.41 -12.26 0.04
CA ASP A 18 6.94 -11.81 -1.24
C ASP A 18 5.92 -10.98 -2.01
N THR A 19 4.67 -11.45 -2.07
CA THR A 19 3.56 -10.73 -2.73
C THR A 19 3.35 -9.36 -2.11
N MET A 20 3.34 -9.27 -0.78
CA MET A 20 3.24 -7.99 -0.06
C MET A 20 4.45 -7.10 -0.35
N ALA A 21 5.67 -7.65 -0.40
CA ALA A 21 6.89 -6.87 -0.58
C ALA A 21 6.96 -6.18 -1.96
N VAL A 22 6.30 -6.72 -2.98
CA VAL A 22 6.27 -6.17 -4.34
C VAL A 22 4.93 -5.52 -4.71
N ALA A 23 3.95 -5.54 -3.80
CA ALA A 23 2.60 -5.04 -4.05
C ALA A 23 2.62 -3.59 -4.55
N GLY A 24 1.95 -3.37 -5.68
CA GLY A 24 1.77 -2.04 -6.27
C GLY A 24 2.94 -1.46 -7.05
N ALA A 25 4.04 -2.20 -7.24
CA ALA A 25 5.15 -1.73 -8.07
C ALA A 25 4.72 -1.50 -9.53
N GLU A 26 3.98 -2.44 -10.12
CA GLU A 26 3.47 -2.35 -11.49
C GLU A 26 2.43 -1.23 -11.64
N ILE A 27 1.52 -1.10 -10.67
CA ILE A 27 0.49 -0.07 -10.66
C ILE A 27 1.12 1.33 -10.56
N LEU A 28 2.13 1.51 -9.69
CA LEU A 28 2.89 2.75 -9.59
C LEU A 28 3.59 3.08 -10.91
N GLN A 29 4.22 2.09 -11.56
CA GLN A 29 4.86 2.30 -12.85
C GLN A 29 3.85 2.73 -13.92
N ALA A 30 2.69 2.10 -13.98
CA ALA A 30 1.62 2.49 -14.90
C ALA A 30 1.12 3.92 -14.65
N VAL A 31 1.04 4.36 -13.39
CA VAL A 31 0.68 5.75 -13.04
C VAL A 31 1.77 6.74 -13.48
N ILE A 32 3.05 6.40 -13.29
CA ILE A 32 4.20 7.21 -13.75
C ILE A 32 4.19 7.31 -15.27
N ASP A 33 3.96 6.21 -15.98
CA ASP A 33 3.91 6.20 -17.44
C ASP A 33 2.73 7.05 -17.95
N ALA A 34 1.57 6.96 -17.30
CA ALA A 34 0.39 7.76 -17.63
C ALA A 34 0.61 9.27 -17.40
N GLN A 35 1.39 9.66 -16.38
CA GLN A 35 1.73 11.07 -16.10
C GLN A 35 2.41 11.74 -17.30
N HIS A 36 3.16 10.99 -18.11
CA HIS A 36 3.91 11.53 -19.25
C HIS A 36 3.14 11.54 -20.57
N HIS A 37 1.90 11.03 -20.60
CA HIS A 37 1.13 10.87 -21.83
C HIS A 37 0.58 12.20 -22.39
N GLU A 38 -0.01 13.03 -21.52
CA GLU A 38 -0.68 14.29 -21.89
C GLU A 38 -0.26 15.42 -20.91
N PRO A 39 1.01 15.87 -20.93
CA PRO A 39 1.55 16.76 -19.90
C PRO A 39 0.83 18.13 -19.86
N GLN A 40 0.26 18.57 -20.97
CA GLN A 40 -0.56 19.78 -21.07
C GLN A 40 -1.87 19.74 -20.26
N GLN A 41 -2.39 18.55 -19.90
CA GLN A 41 -3.64 18.39 -19.14
C GLN A 41 -3.41 18.63 -17.64
N VAL A 42 -3.36 19.90 -17.23
CA VAL A 42 -2.86 20.30 -15.89
C VAL A 42 -3.55 19.60 -14.71
N ALA A 43 -4.86 19.39 -14.80
CA ALA A 43 -5.62 18.73 -13.74
C ALA A 43 -5.32 17.22 -13.67
N ALA A 44 -5.24 16.56 -14.82
CA ALA A 44 -4.91 15.13 -14.90
C ALA A 44 -3.44 14.90 -14.52
N SER A 45 -2.52 15.74 -14.98
CA SER A 45 -1.11 15.70 -14.61
C SER A 45 -0.89 15.88 -13.11
N ALA A 46 -1.58 16.84 -12.47
CA ALA A 46 -1.51 17.04 -11.03
C ALA A 46 -2.08 15.84 -10.25
N LEU A 47 -3.19 15.27 -10.72
CA LEU A 47 -3.80 14.08 -10.12
C LEU A 47 -2.91 12.83 -10.23
N LEU A 48 -2.34 12.56 -11.41
CA LEU A 48 -1.45 11.42 -11.64
C LEU A 48 -0.13 11.57 -10.90
N SER A 49 0.47 12.77 -10.91
CA SER A 49 1.70 13.05 -10.16
C SER A 49 1.49 12.95 -8.65
N GLY A 50 0.36 13.45 -8.13
CA GLY A 50 0.01 13.29 -6.72
C GLY A 50 -0.26 11.84 -6.35
N THR A 51 -0.94 11.08 -7.22
CA THR A 51 -1.17 9.64 -7.04
C THR A 51 0.15 8.87 -6.98
N ALA A 52 1.08 9.15 -7.90
CA ALA A 52 2.41 8.54 -7.89
C ALA A 52 3.17 8.86 -6.60
N THR A 53 3.09 10.11 -6.12
CA THR A 53 3.74 10.54 -4.86
C THR A 53 3.18 9.77 -3.66
N VAL A 54 1.86 9.69 -3.53
CA VAL A 54 1.18 8.93 -2.46
C VAL A 54 1.54 7.45 -2.53
N MET A 55 1.39 6.83 -3.69
CA MET A 55 1.70 5.41 -3.88
C MET A 55 3.17 5.08 -3.62
N ALA A 56 4.10 5.95 -4.04
CA ALA A 56 5.53 5.74 -3.79
C ALA A 56 5.87 5.81 -2.29
N ALA A 57 5.22 6.70 -1.54
CA ALA A 57 5.40 6.79 -0.09
C ALA A 57 4.88 5.54 0.62
N TYR A 58 3.63 5.14 0.35
CA TYR A 58 3.02 3.95 0.96
C TYR A 58 3.66 2.64 0.53
N ARG A 59 4.18 2.54 -0.70
CA ARG A 59 4.93 1.37 -1.16
C ARG A 59 6.11 1.04 -0.25
N ARG A 60 6.79 2.03 0.34
CA ARG A 60 7.89 1.79 1.29
C ARG A 60 7.41 1.08 2.55
N HIS A 61 6.24 1.48 3.07
CA HIS A 61 5.61 0.84 4.23
C HIS A 61 5.16 -0.59 3.92
N ILE A 62 4.48 -0.76 2.80
CA ILE A 62 4.02 -2.07 2.32
C ILE A 62 5.22 -3.03 2.14
N HIS A 63 6.29 -2.54 1.53
CA HIS A 63 7.52 -3.29 1.36
C HIS A 63 8.16 -3.69 2.70
N ALA A 64 8.20 -2.76 3.67
CA ALA A 64 8.73 -3.03 5.00
C ALA A 64 7.89 -4.09 5.76
N ILE A 65 6.55 -4.03 5.65
CA ILE A 65 5.64 -5.05 6.21
C ILE A 65 5.91 -6.41 5.58
N GLY A 66 5.95 -6.49 4.24
CA GLY A 66 6.21 -7.75 3.52
C GLY A 66 7.58 -8.35 3.86
N THR A 67 8.62 -7.51 3.92
CA THR A 67 9.98 -7.93 4.29
C THR A 67 10.01 -8.48 5.71
N HIS A 68 9.39 -7.77 6.66
CA HIS A 68 9.31 -8.23 8.05
C HIS A 68 8.54 -9.55 8.18
N MET A 69 7.45 -9.71 7.42
CA MET A 69 6.70 -10.96 7.36
C MET A 69 7.57 -12.13 6.90
N GLY A 70 8.39 -11.91 5.87
CA GLY A 70 9.34 -12.92 5.37
C GLY A 70 10.42 -13.27 6.39
N THR A 71 10.95 -12.28 7.11
CA THR A 71 11.89 -12.51 8.22
C THR A 71 11.24 -13.33 9.35
N ALA A 72 10.02 -12.97 9.75
CA ALA A 72 9.27 -13.69 10.78
C ALA A 72 8.94 -15.14 10.33
N ALA A 73 8.55 -15.34 9.07
CA ALA A 73 8.33 -16.67 8.49
C ALA A 73 9.59 -17.54 8.50
N THR A 74 10.75 -16.94 8.17
CA THR A 74 12.04 -17.62 8.20
C THR A 74 12.45 -17.99 9.63
N ALA A 75 12.26 -17.07 10.58
CA ALA A 75 12.52 -17.30 11.99
C ALA A 75 11.63 -18.43 12.54
N LEU A 76 10.34 -18.42 12.19
CA LEU A 76 9.39 -19.46 12.57
C LEU A 76 9.78 -20.83 12.00
N THR A 77 10.15 -20.89 10.71
CA THR A 77 10.64 -22.12 10.06
C THR A 77 11.90 -22.65 10.76
N SER A 78 12.81 -21.75 11.13
CA SER A 78 14.07 -22.09 11.81
C SER A 78 13.85 -22.58 13.24
N ALA A 79 12.87 -22.03 13.97
CA ALA A 79 12.50 -22.49 15.32
C ALA A 79 11.72 -23.81 15.29
N TRP A 80 10.92 -24.04 14.25
CA TRP A 80 10.12 -25.25 14.11
C TRP A 80 10.95 -26.51 13.81
N THR A 81 12.03 -26.35 13.06
CA THR A 81 12.89 -27.47 12.65
C THR A 81 13.53 -28.21 13.85
N PRO A 82 14.12 -27.53 14.85
CA PRO A 82 14.57 -28.14 16.09
C PRO A 82 13.43 -28.69 16.95
N TYR A 83 12.30 -27.98 17.07
CA TYR A 83 11.15 -28.44 17.85
C TYR A 83 10.65 -29.81 17.40
N GLY A 84 10.54 -30.03 16.08
CA GLY A 84 10.15 -31.33 15.54
C GLY A 84 11.13 -32.48 15.84
N ALA A 85 12.33 -32.17 16.35
CA ALA A 85 13.35 -33.14 16.75
C ALA A 85 13.49 -33.26 18.28
N SER A 86 13.36 -32.17 19.04
CA SER A 86 13.57 -32.13 20.50
C SER A 86 12.28 -32.11 21.32
N GLY A 87 11.17 -31.62 20.77
CA GLY A 87 9.95 -31.30 21.50
C GLY A 87 10.03 -30.00 22.32
N ASP A 88 11.13 -29.27 22.26
CA ASP A 88 11.32 -28.00 22.99
C ASP A 88 10.99 -26.81 22.08
N TRP A 89 9.89 -26.11 22.40
CA TRP A 89 9.43 -24.96 21.63
C TRP A 89 9.99 -23.66 22.21
N ASN A 90 10.61 -22.85 21.35
CA ASN A 90 11.03 -21.49 21.68
C ASN A 90 10.43 -20.55 20.63
N VAL A 91 9.53 -19.67 21.07
CA VAL A 91 8.91 -18.66 20.21
C VAL A 91 9.98 -17.64 19.79
N PRO A 92 10.14 -17.33 18.49
CA PRO A 92 11.00 -16.26 18.04
C PRO A 92 10.57 -14.88 18.59
N GLU A 93 11.53 -14.02 18.94
CA GLU A 93 11.25 -12.72 19.58
C GLU A 93 10.58 -11.69 18.64
N ASP A 94 10.75 -11.84 17.32
CA ASP A 94 10.34 -10.84 16.32
C ASP A 94 9.24 -11.35 15.35
N LEU A 95 8.14 -11.87 15.90
CA LEU A 95 6.98 -12.33 15.09
C LEU A 95 5.99 -11.22 14.75
N ARG A 96 5.99 -10.13 15.53
CA ARG A 96 4.99 -9.05 15.45
C ARG A 96 5.20 -8.14 14.27
N ALA A 97 4.15 -7.49 13.78
CA ALA A 97 4.29 -6.53 12.69
C ALA A 97 5.13 -5.32 13.11
N PRO A 98 5.94 -4.73 12.20
CA PRO A 98 6.75 -3.57 12.54
C PRO A 98 5.88 -2.35 12.81
N GLN A 99 6.26 -1.54 13.81
CA GLN A 99 5.67 -0.22 13.98
C GLN A 99 6.30 0.74 12.96
N LEU A 100 5.50 1.19 12.01
CA LEU A 100 5.93 2.13 10.98
C LEU A 100 5.61 3.57 11.41
N PRO A 101 6.48 4.54 11.10
CA PRO A 101 6.22 5.95 11.39
C PRO A 101 4.98 6.43 10.65
N GLU A 102 4.29 7.45 11.14
CA GLU A 102 3.16 8.02 10.43
C GLU A 102 3.61 8.71 9.13
N LEU A 103 2.93 8.46 8.01
CA LEU A 103 3.18 9.16 6.75
C LEU A 103 2.37 10.45 6.69
N THR A 104 3.07 11.57 6.56
CA THR A 104 2.42 12.85 6.31
C THR A 104 2.40 13.12 4.80
N ILE A 105 1.21 13.14 4.21
CA ILE A 105 1.00 13.59 2.83
C ILE A 105 0.40 14.98 2.86
N ALA A 106 1.12 15.96 2.32
CA ALA A 106 0.63 17.33 2.19
C ALA A 106 0.08 17.55 0.78
N ILE A 107 -1.16 18.04 0.69
CA ILE A 107 -1.80 18.46 -0.55
C ILE A 107 -2.01 19.97 -0.46
N THR A 108 -1.28 20.73 -1.29
CA THR A 108 -1.27 22.19 -1.23
C THR A 108 -1.85 22.80 -2.49
N ALA A 109 -2.80 23.70 -2.30
CA ALA A 109 -3.38 24.52 -3.36
C ALA A 109 -2.68 25.88 -3.41
N ALA A 110 -2.15 26.26 -4.57
CA ALA A 110 -1.58 27.58 -4.82
C ALA A 110 -2.67 28.61 -5.17
N ALA A 111 -2.28 29.88 -5.31
CA ALA A 111 -3.21 30.92 -5.73
C ALA A 111 -3.81 30.63 -7.13
N PRO A 112 -5.12 30.80 -7.33
CA PRO A 112 -5.75 30.62 -8.63
C PRO A 112 -5.14 31.56 -9.68
N ARG A 113 -4.94 31.04 -10.89
CA ARG A 113 -4.36 31.76 -12.02
C ARG A 113 -4.98 31.35 -13.35
N PRO A 114 -4.90 32.19 -14.39
CA PRO A 114 -5.20 31.75 -15.75
C PRO A 114 -4.31 30.57 -16.16
N LEU A 115 -4.82 29.74 -17.07
CA LEU A 115 -3.99 28.76 -17.78
C LEU A 115 -2.92 29.50 -18.59
N ALA A 116 -1.70 28.95 -18.62
CA ALA A 116 -0.55 29.55 -19.30
C ALA A 116 0.20 28.49 -20.10
N GLY A 117 1.07 28.90 -21.04
CA GLY A 117 2.04 27.98 -21.65
C GLY A 117 1.45 26.77 -22.40
N GLY A 118 0.24 26.88 -22.96
CA GLY A 118 -0.42 25.78 -23.66
C GLY A 118 -1.10 24.75 -22.76
N GLU A 119 -1.21 25.04 -21.46
CA GLU A 119 -2.02 24.27 -20.53
C GLU A 119 -3.48 24.18 -20.99
N ILE A 120 -4.04 22.97 -20.90
CA ILE A 120 -5.43 22.69 -21.21
C ILE A 120 -6.11 21.97 -20.05
N LEU A 121 -7.43 22.09 -20.00
CA LEU A 121 -8.26 21.36 -19.06
C LEU A 121 -9.43 20.77 -19.82
N ASP A 122 -9.37 19.46 -20.07
CA ASP A 122 -10.47 18.67 -20.62
C ASP A 122 -11.25 17.97 -19.48
N PRO A 123 -12.51 18.36 -19.24
CA PRO A 123 -13.35 17.74 -18.23
C PRO A 123 -13.59 16.23 -18.43
N ALA A 124 -13.71 15.77 -19.69
CA ALA A 124 -13.98 14.37 -19.98
C ALA A 124 -12.75 13.50 -19.71
N TYR A 125 -11.57 14.01 -20.08
CA TYR A 125 -10.31 13.35 -19.76
C TYR A 125 -10.04 13.29 -18.25
N LEU A 126 -10.28 14.40 -17.54
CA LEU A 126 -10.13 14.44 -16.08
C LEU A 126 -11.06 13.45 -15.37
N GLU A 127 -12.31 13.30 -15.80
CA GLU A 127 -13.25 12.35 -15.21
C GLU A 127 -12.79 10.90 -15.43
N ASP A 128 -12.29 10.54 -16.62
CA ASP A 128 -11.72 9.20 -16.87
C ASP A 128 -10.54 8.90 -15.94
N VAL A 129 -9.63 9.87 -15.76
CA VAL A 129 -8.48 9.72 -14.86
C VAL A 129 -8.92 9.61 -13.39
N LEU A 130 -9.92 10.39 -12.95
CA LEU A 130 -10.50 10.30 -11.60
C LEU A 130 -11.11 8.92 -11.33
N VAL A 131 -11.85 8.35 -12.30
CA VAL A 131 -12.40 6.99 -12.18
C VAL A 131 -11.29 5.96 -12.03
N ARG A 132 -10.22 6.06 -12.83
CA ARG A 132 -9.08 5.13 -12.76
C ARG A 132 -8.32 5.23 -11.43
N VAL A 133 -8.06 6.44 -10.92
CA VAL A 133 -7.38 6.64 -9.63
C VAL A 133 -8.23 6.09 -8.47
N ARG A 134 -9.55 6.34 -8.49
CA ARG A 134 -10.47 5.78 -7.50
C ARG A 134 -10.53 4.25 -7.59
N HIS A 135 -10.50 3.68 -8.80
CA HIS A 135 -10.43 2.23 -8.98
C HIS A 135 -9.15 1.67 -8.36
N VAL A 136 -7.97 2.18 -8.73
CA VAL A 136 -6.67 1.78 -8.16
C VAL A 136 -6.68 1.84 -6.63
N SER A 137 -7.25 2.90 -6.07
CA SER A 137 -7.37 3.07 -4.62
C SER A 137 -8.21 1.98 -3.94
N ASN A 138 -9.20 1.41 -4.63
CA ASN A 138 -10.11 0.40 -4.09
C ASN A 138 -9.59 -1.03 -4.30
N THR A 139 -8.84 -1.30 -5.37
CA THR A 139 -8.35 -2.66 -5.69
C THR A 139 -7.09 -3.05 -4.91
N PHE A 140 -6.41 -2.09 -4.30
CA PHE A 140 -5.13 -2.31 -3.63
C PHE A 140 -5.23 -3.10 -2.30
N ALA A 141 -6.43 -3.24 -1.70
CA ALA A 141 -6.54 -3.50 -0.27
C ALA A 141 -6.98 -4.91 0.20
N THR A 142 -7.62 -5.78 -0.59
CA THR A 142 -8.55 -6.74 0.06
C THR A 142 -8.43 -8.24 -0.30
N PRO A 143 -8.33 -8.68 -1.56
CA PRO A 143 -8.70 -10.08 -1.86
C PRO A 143 -7.70 -11.16 -1.42
N SER A 144 -6.39 -10.89 -1.47
CA SER A 144 -5.38 -11.96 -1.31
C SER A 144 -5.08 -12.34 0.15
N ILE A 145 -5.25 -11.40 1.09
CA ILE A 145 -4.92 -11.57 2.51
C ILE A 145 -6.03 -12.35 3.24
N GLU A 146 -7.30 -12.06 2.93
CA GLU A 146 -8.45 -12.74 3.52
C GLU A 146 -8.54 -14.21 3.12
N ALA A 147 -8.26 -14.52 1.85
CA ALA A 147 -8.27 -15.89 1.34
C ALA A 147 -7.17 -16.75 1.98
N PHE A 148 -5.96 -16.21 2.13
CA PHE A 148 -4.84 -16.92 2.76
C PHE A 148 -5.06 -17.14 4.27
N THR A 149 -5.53 -16.11 4.98
CA THR A 149 -5.85 -16.21 6.43
C THR A 149 -6.92 -17.27 6.69
N THR A 150 -7.93 -17.36 5.82
CA THR A 150 -9.00 -18.36 5.93
C THR A 150 -8.48 -19.77 5.73
N PHE A 151 -7.61 -19.98 4.73
CA PHE A 151 -7.01 -21.29 4.43
C PHE A 151 -6.07 -21.77 5.56
N VAL A 152 -5.21 -20.90 6.09
CA VAL A 152 -4.27 -21.26 7.16
C VAL A 152 -5.00 -21.63 8.46
N ARG A 153 -6.08 -20.91 8.80
CA ARG A 153 -6.91 -21.20 9.98
C ARG A 153 -7.70 -22.50 9.88
N SER A 154 -8.07 -22.95 8.67
CA SER A 154 -8.78 -24.22 8.50
C SER A 154 -7.87 -25.45 8.55
N GLU A 155 -6.58 -25.28 8.24
CA GLU A 155 -5.62 -26.39 8.08
C GLU A 155 -4.66 -26.56 9.27
N LEU A 156 -4.40 -25.52 10.08
CA LEU A 156 -3.52 -25.64 11.25
C LEU A 156 -4.27 -26.19 12.47
N LEU A 157 -3.82 -27.37 12.94
CA LEU A 157 -4.30 -28.00 14.17
C LEU A 157 -3.69 -27.34 15.43
N VAL A 158 -4.55 -27.00 16.38
CA VAL A 158 -4.35 -26.38 17.71
C VAL A 158 -2.93 -26.55 18.32
N GLY A 159 -2.31 -25.44 18.74
CA GLY A 159 -1.08 -25.42 19.55
C GLY A 159 -0.28 -24.11 19.43
N GLU A 160 0.89 -24.06 20.08
CA GLU A 160 1.78 -22.87 20.15
C GLU A 160 2.28 -22.41 18.76
N LEU A 161 2.34 -23.31 17.78
CA LEU A 161 2.65 -22.97 16.39
C LEU A 161 1.52 -22.20 15.72
N THR A 162 0.26 -22.58 15.98
CA THR A 162 -0.90 -21.87 15.45
C THR A 162 -0.96 -20.46 16.00
N GLU A 163 -0.62 -20.26 17.28
CA GLU A 163 -0.55 -18.92 17.90
C GLU A 163 0.55 -18.04 17.27
N ALA A 164 1.72 -18.62 16.98
CA ALA A 164 2.81 -17.91 16.32
C ALA A 164 2.46 -17.56 14.85
N PHE A 165 1.82 -18.47 14.13
CA PHE A 165 1.29 -18.22 12.78
C PHE A 165 0.19 -17.16 12.80
N ASP A 166 -0.77 -17.25 13.72
CA ASP A 166 -1.85 -16.27 13.87
C ASP A 166 -1.28 -14.89 14.21
N THR A 167 -0.23 -14.81 15.03
CA THR A 167 0.43 -13.53 15.35
C THR A 167 0.99 -12.88 14.09
N ILE A 168 1.81 -13.60 13.31
CA ILE A 168 2.37 -13.07 12.05
C ILE A 168 1.23 -12.69 11.08
N MET A 169 0.26 -13.58 10.91
CA MET A 169 -0.81 -13.37 9.94
C MET A 169 -1.72 -12.20 10.29
N VAL A 170 -2.21 -12.15 11.52
CA VAL A 170 -3.17 -11.14 11.97
C VAL A 170 -2.50 -9.78 12.08
N GLU A 171 -1.31 -9.70 12.67
CA GLU A 171 -0.66 -8.40 12.89
C GLU A 171 -0.16 -7.79 11.56
N HIS A 172 0.44 -8.57 10.66
CA HIS A 172 0.89 -8.05 9.37
C HIS A 172 -0.29 -7.75 8.44
N ALA A 173 -1.37 -8.54 8.48
CA ALA A 173 -2.61 -8.22 7.76
C ALA A 173 -3.24 -6.92 8.28
N ALA A 174 -3.29 -6.73 9.60
CA ALA A 174 -3.80 -5.50 10.19
C ALA A 174 -2.95 -4.28 9.82
N ALA A 175 -1.61 -4.41 9.87
CA ALA A 175 -0.70 -3.36 9.44
C ALA A 175 -0.89 -3.00 7.96
N MET A 176 -1.07 -4.02 7.08
CA MET A 176 -1.35 -3.82 5.67
C MET A 176 -2.71 -3.16 5.43
N ALA A 177 -3.75 -3.59 6.15
CA ALA A 177 -5.10 -3.01 6.06
C ALA A 177 -5.12 -1.53 6.49
N ILE A 178 -4.45 -1.19 7.60
CA ILE A 178 -4.28 0.19 8.04
C ILE A 178 -3.56 1.00 6.95
N THR A 179 -2.41 0.52 6.47
CA THR A 179 -1.59 1.18 5.46
C THR A 179 -2.39 1.44 4.17
N SER A 180 -3.12 0.43 3.67
CA SER A 180 -3.97 0.56 2.48
C SER A 180 -5.15 1.49 2.68
N THR A 181 -5.79 1.47 3.86
CA THR A 181 -6.90 2.36 4.20
C THR A 181 -6.45 3.82 4.26
N THR A 182 -5.33 4.11 4.92
CA THR A 182 -4.80 5.48 4.99
C THR A 182 -4.31 5.95 3.61
N MET A 183 -3.75 5.08 2.79
CA MET A 183 -3.44 5.39 1.39
C MET A 183 -4.70 5.78 0.61
N GLN A 184 -5.78 5.00 0.73
CA GLN A 184 -7.06 5.30 0.09
C GLN A 184 -7.63 6.65 0.53
N GLN A 185 -7.52 7.00 1.82
CA GLN A 185 -7.93 8.29 2.34
C GLN A 185 -7.13 9.44 1.71
N HIS A 186 -5.81 9.31 1.59
CA HIS A 186 -4.97 10.33 0.93
C HIS A 186 -5.26 10.47 -0.57
N LEU A 187 -5.48 9.36 -1.29
CA LEU A 187 -5.87 9.39 -2.71
C LEU A 187 -7.25 10.01 -2.91
N THR A 188 -8.20 9.73 -2.01
CA THR A 188 -9.54 10.33 -2.03
C THR A 188 -9.46 11.84 -1.78
N HIS A 189 -8.68 12.26 -0.77
CA HIS A 189 -8.48 13.67 -0.47
C HIS A 189 -7.85 14.43 -1.66
N LEU A 190 -6.87 13.83 -2.34
CA LEU A 190 -6.29 14.37 -3.57
C LEU A 190 -7.34 14.54 -4.68
N ALA A 191 -8.09 13.47 -4.96
CA ALA A 191 -9.11 13.46 -6.01
C ALA A 191 -10.18 14.53 -5.75
N ASP A 192 -10.66 14.67 -4.51
CA ASP A 192 -11.66 15.66 -4.12
C ASP A 192 -11.13 17.09 -4.21
N THR A 193 -9.86 17.29 -3.88
CA THR A 193 -9.19 18.61 -4.00
C THR A 193 -9.07 19.02 -5.47
N ILE A 194 -8.65 18.11 -6.35
CA ILE A 194 -8.59 18.33 -7.80
C ILE A 194 -9.99 18.59 -8.37
N GLN A 195 -10.99 17.80 -7.96
CA GLN A 195 -12.36 17.96 -8.41
C GLN A 195 -12.95 19.32 -7.97
N THR A 196 -12.60 19.79 -6.77
CA THR A 196 -13.00 21.10 -6.25
C THR A 196 -12.35 22.23 -7.05
N ALA A 197 -11.04 22.15 -7.31
CA ALA A 197 -10.34 23.12 -8.16
C ALA A 197 -10.90 23.17 -9.58
N HIS A 198 -11.26 22.01 -10.15
CA HIS A 198 -11.89 21.95 -11.46
C HIS A 198 -13.28 22.62 -11.48
N ARG A 199 -14.11 22.38 -10.47
CA ARG A 199 -15.42 23.07 -10.34
C ARG A 199 -15.23 24.58 -10.24
N GLN A 200 -14.27 25.04 -9.43
CA GLN A 200 -13.95 26.47 -9.31
C GLN A 200 -13.45 27.07 -10.63
N TYR A 201 -12.63 26.34 -11.38
CA TYR A 201 -12.18 26.76 -12.70
C TYR A 201 -13.35 26.97 -13.66
N ARG A 202 -14.34 26.06 -13.68
CA ARG A 202 -15.53 26.23 -14.53
C ARG A 202 -16.30 27.52 -14.23
N ASP A 203 -16.30 27.94 -12.97
CA ASP A 203 -17.06 29.10 -12.52
C ASP A 203 -16.26 30.42 -12.64
N THR A 204 -14.92 30.35 -12.62
CA THR A 204 -14.04 31.54 -12.54
C THR A 204 -13.06 31.71 -13.71
N ASN A 205 -12.90 30.67 -14.54
CA ASN A 205 -11.81 30.52 -15.52
C ASN A 205 -10.39 30.65 -14.94
N LEU A 206 -10.23 30.45 -13.62
CA LEU A 206 -8.94 30.45 -12.94
C LEU A 206 -8.64 29.05 -12.40
N TRP A 207 -7.52 28.48 -12.84
CA TRP A 207 -7.04 27.18 -12.38
C TRP A 207 -6.29 27.35 -11.06
N THR A 208 -6.57 26.47 -10.11
CA THR A 208 -5.87 26.39 -8.82
C THR A 208 -4.82 25.28 -8.91
N PRO A 209 -3.51 25.61 -9.04
CA PRO A 209 -2.47 24.60 -9.09
C PRO A 209 -2.42 23.81 -7.79
N ILE A 210 -2.35 22.48 -7.90
CA ILE A 210 -2.29 21.57 -6.76
C ILE A 210 -0.99 20.79 -6.83
N THR A 211 -0.27 20.73 -5.71
CA THR A 211 0.94 19.93 -5.55
C THR A 211 0.78 18.97 -4.38
N THR A 212 1.41 17.81 -4.48
CA THR A 212 1.42 16.79 -3.43
C THR A 212 2.86 16.51 -3.03
N THR A 213 3.13 16.50 -1.73
CA THR A 213 4.44 16.11 -1.18
C THR A 213 4.25 15.06 -0.10
N ALA A 214 5.23 14.17 0.03
CA ALA A 214 5.27 13.16 1.08
C ALA A 214 6.45 13.44 2.00
N ASP A 215 6.18 13.75 3.26
CA ASP A 215 7.21 13.76 4.30
C ASP A 215 7.28 12.36 4.90
N THR A 216 8.31 11.61 4.50
CA THR A 216 8.75 10.47 5.28
C THR A 216 9.54 11.03 6.44
N GLY A 217 8.94 11.11 7.63
CA GLY A 217 9.61 11.61 8.83
C GLY A 217 11.03 11.06 8.89
N ALA A 218 12.02 11.90 8.59
CA ALA A 218 13.40 11.54 8.79
C ALA A 218 13.54 11.36 10.29
N ALA A 219 13.86 10.13 10.71
CA ALA A 219 14.34 9.89 12.06
C ALA A 219 15.46 10.91 12.30
N ALA A 220 15.21 11.85 13.21
CA ALA A 220 16.25 12.71 13.74
C ALA A 220 17.37 11.78 14.21
N SER A 221 18.48 11.79 13.45
CA SER A 221 19.70 11.08 13.78
C SER A 221 20.39 11.76 14.96
#